data_AF-A0A1M6H3C5-F1
#
_entry.id   AF-A0A1M6H3C5-F1
#
_cell.length_a   1.000
_cell.length_b   1.000
_cell.length_c   1.000
_cell.angle_alpha   90.00
_cell.angle_beta   90.00
_cell.angle_gamma   90.00
#
_symmetry.space_group_name_H-M   'P 1'
#
loop_
_entity.id
_entity.type
_entity.pdbx_description
1 polymer ?
#
loop_
_entity_poly.entity_id
_entity_poly.type
_entity_poly.pdbx_seq_one_letter_code
_entity_poly.pdbx_strand_id
1 'polypeptide(L)'
;MPLSPVRKIPGPDMSAKGLISTIQKYSTKDGPGIRSTVFCVGCNLRCKWCSNPELMEPGIKYMHFENRCIHCGACVSIASNQSIRFAEVGCEIDRARCTNLDECMDICPREAFEKVGYEITSEELAGKLLRDKVFYDQSAGGVTFSGGEPALQGDFVLEAANLLRQQGVHVALDTAGCLPWGELKKVVEAVDLVLYDIKAFDRKIHKACTGAGNEMILANAQNIARMNKELIIRLVIVPGWNDQFTDIKKRLCFIKELGKEVIRVDILGYHALGAGKYRRLGLKYPIKTGLECAETLLEATRQLAVELNLNVHLE
;
A
#
# COMPACT_ATOMS: atom_id res chain seq x y z
N MET A 1 -44.10 2.22 21.87
CA MET A 1 -42.69 2.60 21.68
C MET A 1 -42.53 3.02 20.22
N PRO A 2 -42.16 4.29 19.92
CA PRO A 2 -42.00 4.70 18.54
C PRO A 2 -40.72 4.07 17.99
N LEU A 3 -40.87 3.40 16.85
CA LEU A 3 -39.78 2.80 16.09
C LEU A 3 -38.74 3.87 15.73
N SER A 4 -37.48 3.56 16.03
CA SER A 4 -36.33 4.41 15.71
C SER A 4 -36.29 4.69 14.19
N PRO A 5 -36.03 5.92 13.74
CA PRO A 5 -36.01 6.24 12.32
C PRO A 5 -34.81 5.55 11.66
N VAL A 6 -35.10 4.67 10.71
CA VAL A 6 -34.12 4.15 9.76
C VAL A 6 -33.46 5.35 9.08
N ARG A 7 -32.16 5.56 9.32
CA ARG A 7 -31.40 6.61 8.63
C ARG A 7 -31.45 6.30 7.13
N LYS A 8 -32.05 7.21 6.36
CA LYS A 8 -32.07 7.13 4.89
C LYS A 8 -30.62 7.11 4.39
N ILE A 9 -30.30 6.10 3.58
CA ILE A 9 -29.07 6.04 2.79
C ILE A 9 -29.12 7.25 1.84
N PRO A 10 -28.09 8.11 1.79
CA PRO A 10 -28.07 9.26 0.89
C PRO A 10 -28.16 8.79 -0.58
N GLY A 11 -28.81 9.59 -1.42
CA GLY A 11 -29.02 9.26 -2.83
C GLY A 11 -27.75 9.28 -3.69
N PRO A 12 -27.84 8.85 -4.97
CA PRO A 12 -26.73 8.47 -5.85
C PRO A 12 -25.79 9.59 -6.35
N ASP A 13 -25.78 10.77 -5.71
CA ASP A 13 -24.99 11.94 -6.15
C ASP A 13 -24.00 12.43 -5.06
N MET A 14 -23.73 11.62 -4.03
CA MET A 14 -22.95 12.03 -2.84
C MET A 14 -21.87 11.02 -2.39
N SER A 15 -21.62 9.95 -3.14
CA SER A 15 -20.63 8.93 -2.75
C SER A 15 -19.21 9.47 -2.89
N ALA A 16 -18.37 9.24 -1.88
CA ALA A 16 -16.98 9.65 -1.87
C ALA A 16 -16.20 9.00 -3.03
N LYS A 17 -15.32 9.78 -3.65
CA LYS A 17 -14.44 9.32 -4.73
C LYS A 17 -13.04 9.02 -4.21
N GLY A 18 -12.43 7.98 -4.74
CA GLY A 18 -11.05 7.62 -4.48
C GLY A 18 -10.28 7.35 -5.77
N LEU A 19 -8.96 7.54 -5.71
CA LEU A 19 -8.02 7.22 -6.78
C LEU A 19 -7.32 5.91 -6.43
N ILE A 20 -7.60 4.85 -7.19
CA ILE A 20 -7.00 3.53 -6.99
C ILE A 20 -6.27 3.09 -8.25
N SER A 21 -5.22 2.28 -8.12
CA SER A 21 -4.51 1.72 -9.28
C SER A 21 -5.15 0.42 -9.75
N THR A 22 -5.45 -0.48 -8.81
CA THR A 22 -5.97 -1.81 -9.12
C THR A 22 -6.68 -2.42 -7.92
N ILE A 23 -7.50 -3.43 -8.20
CA ILE A 23 -8.06 -4.36 -7.22
C ILE A 23 -7.40 -5.71 -7.48
N GLN A 24 -6.47 -6.11 -6.63
CA GLN A 24 -5.86 -7.42 -6.70
C GLN A 24 -6.78 -8.44 -6.03
N LYS A 25 -7.20 -9.46 -6.76
CA LYS A 25 -8.01 -10.55 -6.23
C LYS A 25 -7.13 -11.69 -5.72
N TYR A 26 -7.67 -12.50 -4.82
CA TYR A 26 -7.04 -13.70 -4.29
C TYR A 26 -5.72 -13.46 -3.53
N SER A 27 -5.59 -12.30 -2.88
CA SER A 27 -4.46 -12.01 -2.00
C SER A 27 -4.53 -12.87 -0.74
N THR A 28 -3.41 -13.53 -0.42
CA THR A 28 -3.24 -14.35 0.80
C THR A 28 -2.23 -13.77 1.79
N LYS A 29 -1.56 -12.68 1.40
CA LYS A 29 -0.50 -11.99 2.17
C LYS A 29 -0.95 -10.65 2.76
N ASP A 30 -2.17 -10.23 2.43
CA ASP A 30 -2.71 -8.92 2.80
C ASP A 30 -3.74 -9.04 3.95
N GLY A 31 -3.55 -10.00 4.84
CA GLY A 31 -4.44 -10.28 5.98
C GLY A 31 -4.89 -11.76 6.05
N PRO A 32 -5.83 -12.11 6.94
CA PRO A 32 -6.35 -13.47 7.06
C PRO A 32 -7.24 -13.85 5.87
N GLY A 33 -7.23 -15.14 5.53
CA GLY A 33 -8.06 -15.72 4.47
C GLY A 33 -7.72 -15.23 3.07
N ILE A 34 -8.66 -15.43 2.14
CA ILE A 34 -8.58 -14.93 0.76
C ILE A 34 -9.15 -13.52 0.72
N ARG A 35 -8.36 -12.57 0.22
CA ARG A 35 -8.75 -11.16 0.21
C ARG A 35 -8.71 -10.54 -1.17
N SER A 36 -9.54 -9.52 -1.38
CA SER A 36 -9.32 -8.54 -2.45
C SER A 36 -8.63 -7.31 -1.87
N THR A 37 -7.49 -6.95 -2.44
CA THR A 37 -6.67 -5.81 -1.99
C THR A 37 -6.86 -4.64 -2.93
N VAL A 38 -7.31 -3.51 -2.39
CA VAL A 38 -7.52 -2.25 -3.10
C VAL A 38 -6.27 -1.41 -2.96
N PHE A 39 -5.57 -1.13 -4.07
CA PHE A 39 -4.35 -0.35 -4.07
C PHE A 39 -4.65 1.14 -4.28
N CYS A 40 -4.72 1.90 -3.19
CA CYS A 40 -4.95 3.35 -3.20
C CYS A 40 -3.71 4.10 -3.69
N VAL A 41 -3.91 5.18 -4.45
CA VAL A 41 -2.84 6.07 -4.93
C VAL A 41 -2.59 7.19 -3.93
N GLY A 42 -1.32 7.57 -3.77
CA GLY A 42 -0.84 8.59 -2.85
C GLY A 42 -0.23 7.98 -1.60
N CYS A 43 0.97 8.40 -1.24
CA CYS A 43 1.65 8.00 -0.01
C CYS A 43 2.43 9.20 0.53
N ASN A 44 2.50 9.33 1.84
CA ASN A 44 3.28 10.38 2.52
C ASN A 44 4.65 9.89 3.02
N LEU A 45 5.03 8.65 2.70
CA LEU A 45 6.37 8.12 2.87
C LEU A 45 7.08 7.94 1.52
N ARG A 46 8.41 7.95 1.54
CA ARG A 46 9.31 7.70 0.39
C ARG A 46 10.29 6.58 0.73
N CYS A 47 9.73 5.43 1.12
CA CYS A 47 10.48 4.22 1.46
C CYS A 47 11.45 3.87 0.33
N LYS A 48 12.74 3.71 0.65
CA LYS A 48 13.77 3.45 -0.35
C LYS A 48 13.57 2.12 -1.10
N TRP A 49 12.87 1.17 -0.48
CA TRP A 49 12.50 -0.13 -1.02
C TRP A 49 11.04 -0.22 -1.50
N CYS A 50 10.35 0.92 -1.72
CA CYS A 50 8.93 0.91 -2.11
C CYS A 50 8.70 -0.05 -3.30
N SER A 51 7.74 -0.97 -3.17
CA SER A 51 7.41 -1.92 -4.24
C SER A 51 6.41 -1.35 -5.25
N ASN A 52 5.81 -0.20 -4.93
CA ASN A 52 4.75 0.45 -5.73
C ASN A 52 5.05 1.95 -5.93
N PRO A 53 6.17 2.31 -6.59
CA PRO A 53 6.53 3.72 -6.82
C PRO A 53 5.45 4.54 -7.54
N GLU A 54 4.64 3.88 -8.37
CA GLU A 54 3.50 4.46 -9.08
C GLU A 54 2.39 4.97 -8.17
N LEU A 55 2.38 4.54 -6.89
CA LEU A 55 1.37 4.93 -5.91
C LEU A 55 1.91 5.99 -4.93
N MET A 56 3.16 6.43 -5.04
CA MET A 56 3.73 7.39 -4.08
C MET A 56 3.15 8.80 -4.25
N GLU A 57 3.13 9.29 -5.48
CA GLU A 57 2.65 10.63 -5.80
C GLU A 57 1.19 10.60 -6.26
N PRO A 58 0.37 11.59 -5.89
CA PRO A 58 -1.01 11.68 -6.36
C PRO A 58 -1.10 11.74 -7.89
N GLY A 59 -2.28 11.41 -8.41
CA GLY A 59 -2.59 11.50 -9.83
C GLY A 59 -2.17 10.28 -10.64
N ILE A 60 -2.61 10.28 -11.89
CA ILE A 60 -2.39 9.18 -12.84
C ILE A 60 -0.89 9.07 -13.18
N LYS A 61 -0.42 7.84 -13.37
CA LYS A 61 0.93 7.53 -13.85
C LYS A 61 0.85 6.75 -15.16
N TYR A 62 1.92 6.79 -15.93
CA TYR A 62 2.04 6.06 -17.19
C TYR A 62 3.30 5.23 -17.14
N MET A 63 3.19 3.91 -17.16
CA MET A 63 4.31 3.01 -17.22
C MET A 63 4.67 2.71 -18.67
N HIS A 64 5.96 2.74 -19.01
CA HIS A 64 6.44 2.34 -20.32
C HIS A 64 7.15 0.98 -20.25
N PHE A 65 6.66 0.03 -21.03
CA PHE A 65 7.13 -1.35 -21.11
C PHE A 65 8.05 -1.50 -22.31
N GLU A 66 9.34 -1.32 -22.07
CA GLU A 66 10.40 -1.36 -23.08
C GLU A 66 10.37 -2.65 -23.93
N ASN A 67 10.00 -3.78 -23.31
CA ASN A 67 9.90 -5.09 -23.98
C ASN A 67 8.71 -5.23 -24.93
N ARG A 68 7.70 -4.34 -24.87
CA ARG A 68 6.58 -4.29 -25.82
C ARG A 68 6.87 -3.34 -26.99
N CYS A 69 7.80 -2.41 -26.81
CA CYS A 69 8.09 -1.37 -27.79
C CYS A 69 8.86 -1.94 -28.99
N ILE A 70 8.38 -1.64 -30.20
CA ILE A 70 9.00 -2.05 -31.47
C ILE A 70 9.76 -0.90 -32.16
N HIS A 71 10.05 0.18 -31.42
CA HIS A 71 10.75 1.37 -31.93
C HIS A 71 10.12 2.01 -33.18
N CYS A 72 8.79 1.96 -33.33
CA CYS A 72 8.11 2.52 -34.51
C CYS A 72 8.14 4.06 -34.60
N GLY A 73 8.46 4.77 -33.51
CA GLY A 73 8.54 6.23 -33.49
C GLY A 73 7.20 6.98 -33.43
N ALA A 74 6.06 6.27 -33.37
CA ALA A 74 4.73 6.90 -33.34
C ALA A 74 4.58 7.87 -32.16
N CYS A 75 4.91 7.45 -30.94
CA CYS A 75 4.86 8.33 -29.77
C CYS A 75 5.89 9.48 -29.85
N VAL A 76 7.07 9.26 -30.44
CA VAL A 76 8.11 10.28 -30.62
C VAL A 76 7.65 11.40 -31.55
N SER A 77 6.89 11.08 -32.60
CA SER A 77 6.47 12.07 -33.60
C SER A 77 5.41 13.05 -33.10
N ILE A 78 4.59 12.66 -32.11
CA ILE A 78 3.50 13.49 -31.59
C ILE A 78 3.76 14.05 -30.19
N ALA A 79 4.78 13.56 -29.48
CA ALA A 79 5.06 13.94 -28.11
C ALA A 79 5.29 15.46 -27.99
N SER A 80 4.47 16.11 -27.18
CA SER A 80 4.57 17.54 -26.85
C SER A 80 5.99 17.88 -26.42
N ASN A 81 6.49 19.04 -26.81
CA ASN A 81 7.80 19.53 -26.36
C ASN A 81 8.98 18.58 -26.66
N GLN A 82 8.84 17.66 -27.63
CA GLN A 82 9.84 16.62 -27.93
C GLN A 82 10.21 15.81 -26.68
N SER A 83 9.21 15.54 -25.84
CA SER A 83 9.39 14.93 -24.52
C SER A 83 9.62 13.42 -24.60
N ILE A 84 9.36 12.76 -25.73
CA ILE A 84 9.67 11.34 -25.91
C ILE A 84 10.78 11.21 -26.94
N ARG A 85 11.79 10.40 -26.62
CA ARG A 85 12.95 10.15 -27.47
C ARG A 85 13.23 8.66 -27.56
N PHE A 86 13.89 8.24 -28.63
CA PHE A 86 14.41 6.88 -28.69
C PHE A 86 15.48 6.66 -27.62
N ALA A 87 15.40 5.52 -26.95
CA ALA A 87 16.43 5.01 -26.05
C ALA A 87 17.01 3.72 -26.63
N GLU A 88 18.10 3.22 -26.02
CA GLU A 88 18.71 1.94 -26.39
C GLU A 88 17.66 0.81 -26.45
N VAL A 89 16.77 0.75 -25.46
CA VAL A 89 15.59 -0.12 -25.44
C VAL A 89 14.35 0.74 -25.21
N GLY A 90 13.37 0.60 -26.10
CA GLY A 90 12.13 1.37 -26.06
C GLY A 90 12.31 2.89 -26.22
N CYS A 91 11.66 3.68 -25.35
CA CYS A 91 11.63 5.14 -25.41
C CYS A 91 11.90 5.74 -24.03
N GLU A 92 12.63 6.86 -24.00
CA GLU A 92 12.79 7.71 -22.83
C GLU A 92 11.72 8.81 -22.83
N ILE A 93 11.16 9.11 -21.66
CA ILE A 93 10.06 10.04 -21.49
C ILE A 93 10.47 11.11 -20.47
N ASP A 94 10.62 12.35 -20.94
CA ASP A 94 10.70 13.53 -20.09
C ASP A 94 9.29 13.87 -19.57
N ARG A 95 8.97 13.29 -18.42
CA ARG A 95 7.64 13.41 -17.78
C ARG A 95 7.33 14.83 -17.31
N ALA A 96 8.35 15.68 -17.08
CA ALA A 96 8.13 17.06 -16.68
C ALA A 96 7.67 17.93 -17.86
N ARG A 97 7.98 17.51 -19.09
CA ARG A 97 7.67 18.26 -20.32
C ARG A 97 6.55 17.64 -21.15
N CYS A 98 6.20 16.38 -20.91
CA CYS A 98 5.15 15.70 -21.65
C CYS A 98 3.77 16.08 -21.12
N THR A 99 2.97 16.76 -21.94
CA THR A 99 1.60 17.18 -21.61
C THR A 99 0.53 16.39 -22.37
N ASN A 100 0.91 15.49 -23.28
CA ASN A 100 0.00 14.70 -24.13
C ASN A 100 0.32 13.20 -24.11
N LEU A 101 0.67 12.66 -22.93
CA LEU A 101 1.11 11.26 -22.81
C LEU A 101 -0.04 10.26 -23.01
N ASP A 102 -1.29 10.66 -22.74
CA ASP A 102 -2.48 9.87 -23.09
C ASP A 102 -2.54 9.64 -24.61
N GLU A 103 -2.40 10.69 -25.41
CA GLU A 103 -2.42 10.60 -26.87
C GLU A 103 -1.24 9.77 -27.40
N CYS A 104 -0.06 9.91 -26.81
CA CYS A 104 1.10 9.06 -27.12
C CYS A 104 0.84 7.58 -26.85
N MET A 105 0.09 7.25 -25.79
CA MET A 105 -0.31 5.89 -25.46
C MET A 105 -1.31 5.34 -26.48
N ASP A 106 -2.34 6.12 -26.82
CA ASP A 106 -3.44 5.70 -27.70
C ASP A 106 -2.96 5.31 -29.12
N ILE A 107 -1.90 5.95 -29.61
CA ILE A 107 -1.34 5.63 -30.94
C ILE A 107 -0.28 4.52 -30.92
N CYS A 108 0.07 3.97 -29.74
CA CYS A 108 1.11 2.96 -29.65
C CYS A 108 0.61 1.61 -30.19
N PRO A 109 1.14 1.10 -31.32
CA PRO A 109 0.58 -0.09 -31.99
C PRO A 109 0.80 -1.40 -31.21
N ARG A 110 1.54 -1.36 -30.10
CA ARG A 110 1.91 -2.51 -29.28
C ARG A 110 1.55 -2.34 -27.81
N GLU A 111 0.78 -1.29 -27.48
CA GLU A 111 0.35 -0.99 -26.11
C GLU A 111 1.54 -0.99 -25.13
N ALA A 112 2.65 -0.37 -25.55
CA ALA A 112 3.87 -0.29 -24.75
C ALA A 112 3.76 0.69 -23.57
N PHE A 113 2.62 1.40 -23.46
CA PHE A 113 2.31 2.29 -22.35
C PHE A 113 1.10 1.73 -21.59
N GLU A 114 1.10 1.91 -20.27
CA GLU A 114 0.00 1.51 -19.40
C GLU A 114 -0.33 2.64 -18.43
N LYS A 115 -1.60 3.04 -18.41
CA LYS A 115 -2.13 4.01 -17.47
C LYS A 115 -2.35 3.34 -16.12
N VAL A 116 -1.86 3.96 -15.07
CA VAL A 116 -1.99 3.49 -13.68
C VAL A 116 -2.73 4.55 -12.87
N GLY A 117 -3.81 4.11 -12.23
CA GLY A 117 -4.73 4.99 -11.51
C GLY A 117 -6.01 5.21 -12.29
N TYR A 118 -7.13 5.19 -11.58
CA TYR A 118 -8.43 5.64 -12.07
C TYR A 118 -9.29 6.05 -10.88
N GLU A 119 -10.21 6.99 -11.10
CA GLU A 119 -11.18 7.39 -10.09
C GLU A 119 -12.32 6.37 -10.03
N ILE A 120 -12.80 6.10 -8.81
CA ILE A 120 -13.95 5.24 -8.55
C ILE A 120 -14.71 5.76 -7.34
N THR A 121 -16.04 5.62 -7.33
CA THR A 121 -16.83 5.90 -6.14
C THR A 121 -16.76 4.77 -5.12
N SER A 122 -16.98 5.08 -3.84
CA SER A 122 -17.07 4.10 -2.75
C SER A 122 -18.13 3.02 -3.02
N GLU A 123 -19.28 3.40 -3.60
CA GLU A 123 -20.36 2.49 -3.99
C GLU A 123 -19.97 1.56 -5.14
N GLU A 124 -19.39 2.09 -6.22
CA GLU A 124 -18.92 1.27 -7.34
C GLU A 124 -17.82 0.30 -6.89
N LEU A 125 -16.91 0.76 -6.00
CA LEU A 125 -15.88 -0.09 -5.43
C LEU A 125 -16.49 -1.23 -4.60
N ALA A 126 -17.40 -0.91 -3.68
CA ALA A 126 -18.08 -1.89 -2.85
C ALA A 126 -18.83 -2.92 -3.72
N GLY A 127 -19.59 -2.46 -4.72
CA GLY A 127 -20.27 -3.33 -5.69
C GLY A 127 -19.32 -4.26 -6.44
N LYS A 128 -18.14 -3.77 -6.86
CA LYS A 128 -17.13 -4.60 -7.52
C LYS A 128 -16.57 -5.68 -6.60
N LEU A 129 -16.29 -5.35 -5.34
CA LEU A 129 -15.70 -6.24 -4.33
C LEU A 129 -16.68 -7.28 -3.81
N LEU A 130 -17.96 -6.93 -3.65
CA LEU A 130 -19.00 -7.85 -3.19
C LEU A 130 -19.24 -9.04 -4.15
N ARG A 131 -18.83 -8.92 -5.41
CA ARG A 131 -18.85 -10.05 -6.36
C ARG A 131 -17.96 -11.22 -5.93
N ASP A 132 -16.96 -10.96 -5.10
CA ASP A 132 -16.03 -11.98 -4.61
C ASP A 132 -16.40 -12.47 -3.18
N LYS A 133 -17.56 -12.06 -2.64
CA LYS A 133 -17.99 -12.36 -1.26
C LYS A 133 -17.94 -13.83 -0.89
N VAL A 134 -18.31 -14.72 -1.81
CA VAL A 134 -18.31 -16.17 -1.57
C VAL A 134 -16.92 -16.69 -1.16
N PHE A 135 -15.85 -16.13 -1.71
CA PHE A 135 -14.48 -16.49 -1.36
C PHE A 135 -14.10 -15.98 0.04
N TYR A 136 -14.59 -14.80 0.40
CA TYR A 136 -14.36 -14.23 1.72
C TYR A 136 -15.02 -15.10 2.80
N ASP A 137 -16.29 -15.47 2.59
CA ASP A 137 -17.06 -16.29 3.53
C ASP A 137 -16.43 -17.67 3.74
N GLN A 138 -15.94 -18.31 2.67
CA GLN A 138 -15.35 -19.65 2.73
C GLN A 138 -13.96 -19.68 3.37
N SER A 139 -13.23 -18.57 3.36
CA SER A 139 -11.83 -18.51 3.81
C SER A 139 -11.62 -17.70 5.09
N ALA A 140 -12.70 -17.16 5.69
CA ALA A 140 -12.62 -16.10 6.70
C ALA A 140 -11.76 -14.90 6.22
N GLY A 141 -11.90 -14.58 4.93
CA GLY A 141 -11.16 -13.56 4.21
C GLY A 141 -11.86 -12.20 4.21
N GLY A 142 -11.72 -11.44 3.13
CA GLY A 142 -12.42 -10.15 3.00
C GLY A 142 -11.73 -9.13 2.10
N VAL A 143 -11.77 -7.86 2.49
CA VAL A 143 -11.17 -6.76 1.71
C VAL A 143 -10.06 -6.09 2.50
N THR A 144 -8.96 -5.75 1.83
CA THR A 144 -7.87 -4.94 2.41
C THR A 144 -7.69 -3.67 1.61
N PHE A 145 -7.70 -2.52 2.28
CA PHE A 145 -7.25 -1.27 1.67
C PHE A 145 -5.73 -1.14 1.90
N SER A 146 -4.96 -1.06 0.82
CA SER A 146 -3.48 -0.99 0.81
C SER A 146 -3.01 -0.07 -0.34
N GLY A 147 -1.78 -0.23 -0.82
CA GLY A 147 -1.21 0.49 -1.95
C GLY A 147 -0.19 1.52 -1.53
N GLY A 148 -0.52 2.80 -1.67
CA GLY A 148 0.20 3.91 -1.06
C GLY A 148 -0.12 4.00 0.43
N GLU A 149 -0.84 5.03 0.85
CA GLU A 149 -1.40 5.18 2.19
C GLU A 149 -2.92 5.41 2.07
N PRO A 150 -3.74 4.35 2.23
CA PRO A 150 -5.19 4.44 2.07
C PRO A 150 -5.83 5.49 2.98
N ALA A 151 -5.27 5.70 4.17
CA ALA A 151 -5.82 6.65 5.13
C ALA A 151 -5.75 8.11 4.65
N LEU A 152 -4.94 8.43 3.62
CA LEU A 152 -4.96 9.73 2.95
C LEU A 152 -6.26 9.97 2.15
N GLN A 153 -6.98 8.92 1.81
CA GLN A 153 -8.29 8.98 1.14
C GLN A 153 -9.40 8.61 2.14
N GLY A 154 -9.35 9.21 3.34
CA GLY A 154 -10.10 8.78 4.51
C GLY A 154 -11.62 8.65 4.30
N ASP A 155 -12.26 9.65 3.68
CA ASP A 155 -13.72 9.61 3.47
C ASP A 155 -14.13 8.48 2.51
N PHE A 156 -13.36 8.28 1.43
CA PHE A 156 -13.56 7.19 0.49
C PHE A 156 -13.41 5.81 1.12
N VAL A 157 -12.32 5.60 1.89
CA VAL A 157 -12.07 4.32 2.55
C VAL A 157 -13.12 4.06 3.64
N LEU A 158 -13.47 5.07 4.43
CA LEU A 158 -14.49 4.96 5.48
C LEU A 158 -15.84 4.53 4.91
N GLU A 159 -16.31 5.20 3.84
CA GLU A 159 -17.60 4.89 3.24
C GLU A 159 -17.60 3.50 2.62
N ALA A 160 -16.57 3.16 1.82
CA ALA A 160 -16.45 1.83 1.22
C ALA A 160 -16.35 0.71 2.27
N ALA A 161 -15.59 0.92 3.35
CA ALA A 161 -15.49 -0.03 4.46
C ALA A 161 -16.85 -0.25 5.15
N ASN A 162 -17.62 0.82 5.38
CA ASN A 162 -18.94 0.72 5.97
C ASN A 162 -19.92 -0.03 5.06
N LEU A 163 -19.91 0.24 3.76
CA LEU A 163 -20.75 -0.48 2.78
C LEU A 163 -20.43 -1.98 2.76
N LEU A 164 -19.15 -2.35 2.80
CA LEU A 164 -18.70 -3.75 2.84
C LEU A 164 -19.10 -4.44 4.15
N ARG A 165 -18.88 -3.79 5.30
CA ARG A 165 -19.21 -4.35 6.62
C ARG A 165 -20.71 -4.52 6.84
N GLN A 166 -21.54 -3.63 6.28
CA GLN A 166 -23.01 -3.82 6.26
C GLN A 166 -23.43 -5.11 5.55
N GLN A 167 -22.61 -5.62 4.64
CA GLN A 167 -22.82 -6.91 3.96
C GLN A 167 -22.09 -8.08 4.65
N GLY A 168 -21.53 -7.87 5.84
CA GLY A 168 -20.81 -8.88 6.60
C GLY A 168 -19.41 -9.20 6.06
N VAL A 169 -18.81 -8.35 5.23
CA VAL A 169 -17.43 -8.53 4.76
C VAL A 169 -16.45 -7.97 5.79
N HIS A 170 -15.47 -8.78 6.19
CA HIS A 170 -14.38 -8.34 7.07
C HIS A 170 -13.43 -7.39 6.33
N VAL A 171 -13.20 -6.21 6.88
CA VAL A 171 -12.37 -5.16 6.27
C VAL A 171 -11.08 -4.96 7.06
N ALA A 172 -9.95 -4.94 6.36
CA ALA A 172 -8.65 -4.61 6.90
C ALA A 172 -8.11 -3.31 6.30
N LEU A 173 -7.37 -2.54 7.11
CA LEU A 173 -6.58 -1.39 6.68
C LEU A 173 -5.10 -1.75 6.75
N ASP A 174 -4.37 -1.63 5.65
CA ASP A 174 -2.91 -1.75 5.58
C ASP A 174 -2.28 -0.36 5.50
N THR A 175 -1.58 0.04 6.55
CA THR A 175 -1.16 1.44 6.76
C THR A 175 0.19 1.54 7.47
N ALA A 176 0.93 2.61 7.18
CA ALA A 176 2.08 3.02 7.98
C ALA A 176 1.71 4.02 9.08
N GLY A 177 0.46 4.51 9.09
CA GLY A 177 -0.07 5.39 10.14
C GLY A 177 0.63 6.74 10.26
N CYS A 178 1.26 7.24 9.18
CA CYS A 178 2.04 8.48 9.21
C CYS A 178 1.19 9.75 8.99
N LEU A 179 0.01 9.87 9.63
CA LEU A 179 -0.90 11.00 9.48
C LEU A 179 -1.53 11.40 10.83
N PRO A 180 -2.09 12.62 10.97
CA PRO A 180 -2.69 13.07 12.21
C PRO A 180 -3.72 12.09 12.76
N TRP A 181 -3.68 11.82 14.08
CA TRP A 181 -4.55 10.82 14.70
C TRP A 181 -6.04 11.03 14.42
N GLY A 182 -6.51 12.28 14.40
CA GLY A 182 -7.92 12.59 14.11
C GLY A 182 -8.39 12.14 12.73
N GLU A 183 -7.49 12.11 11.75
CA GLU A 183 -7.78 11.62 10.39
C GLU A 183 -7.72 10.09 10.34
N LEU A 184 -6.65 9.50 10.87
CA LEU A 184 -6.47 8.04 10.90
C LEU A 184 -7.58 7.35 11.71
N LYS A 185 -7.96 7.92 12.85
CA LYS A 185 -8.98 7.37 13.76
C LYS A 185 -10.29 7.08 13.04
N LYS A 186 -10.75 7.97 12.16
CA LYS A 186 -12.00 7.79 11.40
C LYS A 186 -11.99 6.50 10.59
N VAL A 187 -10.85 6.22 9.94
CA VAL A 187 -10.68 5.01 9.11
C VAL A 187 -10.53 3.77 9.99
N VAL A 188 -9.75 3.86 11.08
CA VAL A 188 -9.56 2.75 12.04
C VAL A 188 -10.88 2.32 12.69
N GLU A 189 -11.79 3.26 13.00
CA GLU A 189 -13.12 2.94 13.53
C GLU A 189 -13.98 2.16 12.53
N ALA A 190 -13.78 2.40 11.23
CA ALA A 190 -14.57 1.82 10.16
C ALA A 190 -14.11 0.42 9.72
N VAL A 191 -12.92 -0.05 10.12
CA VAL A 191 -12.37 -1.36 9.75
C VAL A 191 -12.33 -2.35 10.92
N ASP A 192 -12.21 -3.64 10.63
CA ASP A 192 -12.18 -4.70 11.65
C ASP A 192 -10.74 -4.99 12.12
N LEU A 193 -9.77 -4.92 11.20
CA LEU A 193 -8.36 -5.22 11.43
C LEU A 193 -7.44 -4.13 10.88
N VAL A 194 -6.30 -3.91 11.54
CA VAL A 194 -5.24 -3.05 11.01
C VAL A 194 -3.94 -3.84 10.80
N LEU A 195 -3.46 -3.90 9.56
CA LEU A 195 -2.10 -4.30 9.24
C LEU A 195 -1.22 -3.06 9.34
N TYR A 196 -0.22 -3.08 10.23
CA TYR A 196 0.50 -1.88 10.63
C TYR A 196 2.00 -2.02 10.43
N ASP A 197 2.56 -1.16 9.59
CA ASP A 197 3.98 -1.15 9.27
C ASP A 197 4.82 -0.45 10.35
N ILE A 198 5.82 -1.16 10.91
CA ILE A 198 6.87 -0.53 11.74
C ILE A 198 8.22 -0.72 11.06
N LYS A 199 8.64 0.33 10.33
CA LYS A 199 9.80 0.24 9.42
C LYS A 199 11.15 0.43 10.12
N ALA A 200 11.19 1.16 11.24
CA ALA A 200 12.36 1.33 12.12
C ALA A 200 11.92 1.99 13.44
N PHE A 201 12.64 1.74 14.54
CA PHE A 201 12.35 2.37 15.83
C PHE A 201 13.23 3.59 16.10
N ASP A 202 14.49 3.58 15.66
CA ASP A 202 15.34 4.76 15.68
C ASP A 202 14.87 5.78 14.63
N ARG A 203 14.65 7.02 15.08
CA ARG A 203 14.17 8.11 14.24
C ARG A 203 15.10 8.42 13.06
N LYS A 204 16.43 8.36 13.26
CA LYS A 204 17.39 8.66 12.19
C LYS A 204 17.37 7.57 11.13
N ILE A 205 17.32 6.30 11.55
CA ILE A 205 17.15 5.16 10.65
C ILE A 205 15.85 5.31 9.87
N HIS A 206 14.74 5.58 10.56
CA HIS A 206 13.43 5.73 9.91
C HIS A 206 13.43 6.86 8.88
N LYS A 207 13.99 8.03 9.22
CA LYS A 207 14.06 9.18 8.32
C LYS A 207 14.96 8.91 7.11
N ALA A 208 16.08 8.24 7.29
CA ALA A 208 16.95 7.84 6.18
C ALA A 208 16.22 6.86 5.23
N CYS A 209 15.43 5.94 5.78
CA CYS A 209 14.71 4.91 5.06
C CYS A 209 13.44 5.39 4.35
N THR A 210 12.71 6.35 4.93
CA THR A 210 11.34 6.68 4.51
C THR A 210 11.15 8.16 4.17
N GLY A 211 12.13 9.02 4.47
CA GLY A 211 12.00 10.47 4.35
C GLY A 211 11.29 11.15 5.54
N ALA A 212 10.67 10.40 6.45
CA ALA A 212 9.90 10.93 7.59
C ALA A 212 10.40 10.38 8.93
N GLY A 213 10.11 11.10 10.02
CA GLY A 213 10.26 10.56 11.38
C GLY A 213 9.22 9.46 11.67
N ASN A 214 9.36 8.77 12.80
CA ASN A 214 8.44 7.70 13.23
C ASN A 214 7.62 8.04 14.47
N GLU A 215 7.76 9.24 15.03
CA GLU A 215 7.11 9.63 16.29
C GLU A 215 5.59 9.50 16.20
N MET A 216 5.01 10.00 15.10
CA MET A 216 3.58 9.90 14.83
C MET A 216 3.12 8.46 14.58
N ILE A 217 3.95 7.67 13.87
CA ILE A 217 3.68 6.27 13.55
C ILE A 217 3.64 5.44 14.83
N LEU A 218 4.60 5.61 15.73
CA LEU A 218 4.63 4.89 17.00
C LEU A 218 3.48 5.34 17.93
N ALA A 219 3.19 6.64 17.99
CA ALA A 219 2.06 7.15 18.77
C ALA A 219 0.70 6.62 18.26
N ASN A 220 0.52 6.56 16.94
CA ASN A 220 -0.70 6.04 16.33
C ASN A 220 -0.87 4.54 16.55
N ALA A 221 0.20 3.73 16.50
CA ALA A 221 0.13 2.31 16.85
C ALA A 221 -0.39 2.11 18.29
N GLN A 222 0.12 2.89 19.25
CA GLN A 222 -0.37 2.86 20.63
C GLN A 222 -1.84 3.30 20.74
N ASN A 223 -2.26 4.32 19.98
CA ASN A 223 -3.65 4.77 19.98
C ASN A 223 -4.61 3.71 19.44
N ILE A 224 -4.20 2.99 18.38
CA ILE A 224 -4.98 1.89 17.81
C ILE A 224 -5.12 0.75 18.85
N ALA A 225 -4.02 0.38 19.52
CA ALA A 225 -4.06 -0.62 20.58
C ALA A 225 -4.97 -0.19 21.75
N ARG A 226 -4.92 1.08 22.19
CA ARG A 226 -5.82 1.62 23.22
C ARG A 226 -7.30 1.60 22.82
N MET A 227 -7.61 1.53 21.53
CA MET A 227 -8.97 1.33 21.03
C MET A 227 -9.43 -0.12 21.05
N ASN A 228 -8.60 -1.06 21.50
CA ASN A 228 -8.83 -2.51 21.44
C ASN A 228 -9.05 -3.01 20.00
N LYS A 229 -8.39 -2.38 19.03
CA LYS A 229 -8.43 -2.81 17.62
C LYS A 229 -7.33 -3.85 17.39
N GLU A 230 -7.67 -4.94 16.71
CA GLU A 230 -6.68 -5.96 16.36
C GLU A 230 -5.63 -5.40 15.40
N LEU A 231 -4.38 -5.78 15.65
CA LEU A 231 -3.19 -5.36 14.94
C LEU A 231 -2.42 -6.60 14.45
N ILE A 232 -2.07 -6.58 13.16
CA ILE A 232 -1.00 -7.42 12.62
C ILE A 232 0.17 -6.48 12.31
N ILE A 233 1.26 -6.59 13.07
CA ILE A 233 2.41 -5.72 12.87
C ILE A 233 3.31 -6.30 11.78
N ARG A 234 3.70 -5.48 10.80
CA ARG A 234 4.55 -5.88 9.68
C ARG A 234 5.93 -5.25 9.81
N LEU A 235 6.95 -6.09 9.72
CA LEU A 235 8.36 -5.74 9.89
C LEU A 235 9.15 -6.13 8.64
N VAL A 236 9.23 -5.21 7.67
CA VAL A 236 10.12 -5.38 6.53
C VAL A 236 11.57 -5.13 6.97
N ILE A 237 12.45 -6.10 6.73
CA ILE A 237 13.90 -6.01 6.97
C ILE A 237 14.61 -5.84 5.64
N VAL A 238 15.44 -4.80 5.52
CA VAL A 238 16.14 -4.40 4.31
C VAL A 238 17.63 -4.25 4.61
N PRO A 239 18.49 -5.07 3.97
CA PRO A 239 19.92 -5.09 4.24
C PRO A 239 20.58 -3.71 4.04
N GLY A 240 21.37 -3.28 5.02
CA GLY A 240 22.06 -2.00 5.04
C GLY A 240 21.19 -0.76 5.25
N TRP A 241 19.88 -0.93 5.49
CA TRP A 241 18.95 0.19 5.69
C TRP A 241 18.30 0.16 7.07
N ASN A 242 17.65 -0.95 7.43
CA ASN A 242 16.96 -1.11 8.71
C ASN A 242 17.18 -2.52 9.31
N ASP A 243 18.31 -3.14 9.01
CA ASP A 243 18.68 -4.49 9.44
C ASP A 243 19.55 -4.51 10.72
N GLN A 244 19.80 -3.35 11.33
CA GLN A 244 20.53 -3.26 12.59
C GLN A 244 19.79 -3.99 13.70
N PHE A 245 20.38 -5.07 14.21
CA PHE A 245 19.74 -5.91 15.23
C PHE A 245 19.34 -5.14 16.51
N THR A 246 20.11 -4.12 16.87
CA THR A 246 19.78 -3.23 18.00
C THR A 246 18.48 -2.44 17.78
N ASP A 247 18.19 -2.02 16.54
CA ASP A 247 16.93 -1.37 16.18
C ASP A 247 15.77 -2.38 16.07
N ILE A 248 16.03 -3.56 15.50
CA ILE A 248 15.07 -4.67 15.44
C ILE A 248 14.58 -5.03 16.85
N LYS A 249 15.51 -5.17 17.80
CA LYS A 249 15.16 -5.44 19.21
C LYS A 249 14.24 -4.37 19.78
N LYS A 250 14.51 -3.09 19.51
CA LYS A 250 13.65 -1.99 19.98
C LYS A 250 12.25 -2.05 19.35
N ARG A 251 12.15 -2.37 18.06
CA ARG A 251 10.85 -2.58 17.39
C ARG A 251 10.06 -3.70 18.08
N LEU A 252 10.67 -4.85 18.33
CA LEU A 252 9.99 -5.98 18.99
C LEU A 252 9.59 -5.67 20.43
N CYS A 253 10.45 -4.99 21.20
CA CYS A 253 10.10 -4.54 22.55
C CYS A 253 8.90 -3.57 22.53
N PHE A 254 8.89 -2.61 21.61
CA PHE A 254 7.74 -1.71 21.44
C PHE A 254 6.47 -2.46 21.05
N ILE A 255 6.56 -3.44 20.13
CA ILE A 255 5.43 -4.27 19.73
C ILE A 255 4.84 -5.03 20.93
N LYS A 256 5.70 -5.57 21.80
CA LYS A 256 5.25 -6.20 23.04
C LYS A 256 4.50 -5.24 23.95
N GLU A 257 4.93 -3.97 24.03
CA GLU A 257 4.26 -2.94 24.83
C GLU A 257 2.88 -2.56 24.28
N LEU A 258 2.59 -2.82 23.00
CA LEU A 258 1.25 -2.62 22.43
C LEU A 258 0.20 -3.59 23.00
N GLY A 259 0.63 -4.70 23.60
CA GLY A 259 -0.25 -5.62 24.32
C GLY A 259 -0.90 -6.70 23.45
N LYS A 260 -2.00 -7.26 23.96
CA LYS A 260 -2.70 -8.42 23.39
C LYS A 260 -3.40 -8.12 22.06
N GLU A 261 -3.57 -6.83 21.76
CA GLU A 261 -4.17 -6.34 20.53
C GLU A 261 -3.30 -6.66 19.31
N VAL A 262 -1.99 -6.86 19.52
CA VAL A 262 -1.11 -7.44 18.50
C VAL A 262 -1.32 -8.94 18.43
N ILE A 263 -2.13 -9.38 17.47
CA ILE A 263 -2.48 -10.79 17.29
C ILE A 263 -1.43 -11.56 16.47
N ARG A 264 -0.60 -10.85 15.70
CA ARG A 264 0.44 -11.43 14.84
C ARG A 264 1.53 -10.41 14.49
N VAL A 265 2.76 -10.88 14.33
CA VAL A 265 3.90 -10.11 13.80
C VAL A 265 4.44 -10.81 12.56
N ASP A 266 4.37 -10.13 11.42
CA ASP A 266 4.90 -10.62 10.15
C ASP A 266 6.31 -10.05 9.94
N ILE A 267 7.32 -10.91 9.98
CA ILE A 267 8.71 -10.58 9.65
C ILE A 267 8.89 -10.84 8.16
N LEU A 268 9.21 -9.79 7.40
CA LEU A 268 9.25 -9.83 5.94
C LEU A 268 10.68 -9.56 5.45
N GLY A 269 11.26 -10.53 4.75
CA GLY A 269 12.52 -10.31 4.03
C GLY A 269 12.34 -9.36 2.84
N TYR A 270 13.31 -8.48 2.58
CA TYR A 270 13.29 -7.63 1.41
C TYR A 270 13.31 -8.44 0.10
N HIS A 271 12.52 -7.99 -0.87
CA HIS A 271 12.52 -8.48 -2.24
C HIS A 271 12.60 -7.32 -3.25
N ALA A 272 13.21 -7.54 -4.41
CA ALA A 272 13.43 -6.51 -5.43
C ALA A 272 12.25 -6.27 -6.40
N LEU A 273 11.02 -6.66 -6.02
CA LEU A 273 9.82 -6.59 -6.89
C LEU A 273 9.53 -5.18 -7.45
N GLY A 274 9.91 -4.12 -6.72
CA GLY A 274 9.70 -2.73 -7.16
C GLY A 274 10.61 -2.28 -8.31
N ALA A 275 11.79 -2.88 -8.49
CA ALA A 275 12.83 -2.36 -9.40
C ALA A 275 12.36 -2.23 -10.85
N GLY A 276 11.54 -3.19 -11.33
CA GLY A 276 10.93 -3.14 -12.65
C GLY A 276 9.97 -1.96 -12.82
N LYS A 277 9.19 -1.63 -11.78
CA LYS A 277 8.23 -0.51 -11.82
C LYS A 277 8.93 0.85 -11.85
N TYR A 278 10.02 1.01 -11.10
CA TYR A 278 10.86 2.22 -11.17
C TYR A 278 11.37 2.46 -12.59
N ARG A 279 11.90 1.41 -13.24
CA ARG A 279 12.37 1.47 -14.64
C ARG A 279 11.25 1.90 -15.59
N ARG A 280 10.06 1.29 -15.49
CA ARG A 280 8.90 1.63 -16.32
C ARG A 280 8.41 3.07 -16.11
N LEU A 281 8.66 3.63 -14.93
CA LEU A 281 8.39 5.02 -14.61
C LEU A 281 9.54 5.97 -15.01
N GLY A 282 10.65 5.48 -15.57
CA GLY A 282 11.83 6.31 -15.84
C GLY A 282 12.49 6.83 -14.55
N LEU A 283 12.29 6.14 -13.43
CA LEU A 283 12.84 6.49 -12.13
C LEU A 283 14.04 5.61 -11.79
N LYS A 284 15.03 6.20 -11.13
CA LYS A 284 16.14 5.44 -10.55
C LYS A 284 15.68 4.70 -9.29
N TYR A 285 15.99 3.41 -9.19
CA TYR A 285 15.72 2.66 -7.98
C TYR A 285 16.62 3.17 -6.83
N PRO A 286 16.08 3.52 -5.63
CA PRO A 286 16.84 4.25 -4.63
C PRO A 286 17.92 3.42 -3.89
N ILE A 287 17.83 2.09 -3.96
CA ILE A 287 18.74 1.18 -3.27
C ILE A 287 19.42 0.23 -4.26
N LYS A 288 20.48 -0.44 -3.79
CA LYS A 288 21.18 -1.45 -4.60
C LYS A 288 20.23 -2.60 -4.97
N THR A 289 20.35 -3.09 -6.19
CA THR A 289 19.70 -4.34 -6.62
C THR A 289 20.47 -5.55 -6.09
N GLY A 290 19.80 -6.69 -5.91
CA GLY A 290 20.43 -7.92 -5.43
C GLY A 290 20.78 -7.92 -3.93
N LEU A 291 20.09 -7.10 -3.14
CA LEU A 291 20.16 -7.21 -1.69
C LEU A 291 19.39 -8.45 -1.23
N GLU A 292 20.01 -9.25 -0.37
CA GLU A 292 19.42 -10.46 0.22
C GLU A 292 19.47 -10.36 1.74
N CYS A 293 18.36 -10.66 2.40
CA CYS A 293 18.32 -10.76 3.84
C CYS A 293 19.06 -12.01 4.30
N ALA A 294 20.05 -11.84 5.18
CA ALA A 294 20.71 -12.98 5.80
C ALA A 294 19.69 -13.84 6.57
N GLU A 295 19.59 -15.12 6.23
CA GLU A 295 18.69 -16.06 6.93
C GLU A 295 18.94 -16.08 8.44
N THR A 296 20.21 -15.97 8.85
CA THR A 296 20.62 -15.89 10.26
C THR A 296 20.02 -14.68 10.98
N LEU A 297 19.87 -13.53 10.29
CA LEU A 297 19.25 -12.34 10.86
C LEU A 297 17.73 -12.51 11.02
N LEU A 298 17.07 -13.07 10.00
CA LEU A 298 15.64 -13.33 10.03
C LEU A 298 15.29 -14.32 11.15
N GLU A 299 16.07 -15.40 11.28
CA GLU A 299 15.89 -16.40 12.31
C GLU A 299 16.19 -15.84 13.71
N ALA A 300 17.26 -15.06 13.87
CA ALA A 300 17.54 -14.37 15.14
C ALA A 300 16.41 -13.39 15.53
N THR A 301 15.79 -12.72 14.55
CA THR A 301 14.65 -11.85 14.78
C THR A 301 13.42 -12.64 15.22
N ARG A 302 13.13 -13.77 14.55
CA ARG A 302 12.04 -14.68 14.89
C ARG A 302 12.20 -15.22 16.31
N GLN A 303 13.39 -15.69 16.65
CA GLN A 303 13.71 -16.23 17.97
C GLN A 303 13.51 -15.19 19.08
N LEU A 304 14.01 -13.97 18.89
CA LEU A 304 13.82 -12.87 19.85
C LEU A 304 12.34 -12.51 20.02
N ALA A 305 11.56 -12.52 18.93
CA ALA A 305 10.13 -12.23 19.00
C ALA A 305 9.35 -13.33 19.76
N VAL A 306 9.72 -14.60 19.59
CA VAL A 306 9.18 -15.73 20.37
C VAL A 306 9.53 -15.60 21.85
N GLU A 307 10.77 -15.24 22.20
CA GLU A 307 11.18 -14.98 23.60
C GLU A 307 10.40 -13.84 24.26
N LEU A 308 9.89 -12.90 23.45
CA LEU A 308 9.03 -11.82 23.89
C LEU A 308 7.54 -12.23 24.01
N ASN A 309 7.20 -13.49 23.73
CA ASN A 309 5.85 -14.06 23.65
C ASN A 309 4.98 -13.42 22.54
N LEU A 310 5.59 -13.06 21.42
CA LEU A 310 4.86 -12.58 20.24
C LEU A 310 4.51 -13.76 19.32
N ASN A 311 3.31 -13.73 18.73
CA ASN A 311 2.92 -14.67 17.68
C ASN A 311 3.54 -14.24 16.35
N VAL A 312 4.48 -15.00 15.80
CA VAL A 312 5.36 -14.56 14.71
C VAL A 312 5.21 -15.44 13.48
N HIS A 313 5.08 -14.79 12.34
CA HIS A 313 5.12 -15.42 11.02
C HIS A 313 6.33 -14.87 10.26
N LEU A 314 7.16 -15.77 9.73
CA LEU A 314 8.28 -15.41 8.88
C LEU A 314 7.87 -15.62 7.42
N GLU A 315 8.01 -14.59 6.59
CA GLU A 315 7.71 -14.63 5.15
C GLU A 315 8.88 -14.19 4.28
#